data_AF-A0A8H7XAE8-F1
#
_entry.id   AF-A0A8H7XAE8-F1
#
_cell.length_a   1.000
_cell.length_b   1.000
_cell.length_c   1.000
_cell.angle_alpha   90.00
_cell.angle_beta   90.00
_cell.angle_gamma   90.00
#
_symmetry.space_group_name_H-M   'P 1'
#
loop_
_entity.id
_entity.type
_entity.pdbx_description
1 polymer ?
#
loop_
_entity_poly.entity_id
_entity_poly.type
_entity_poly.pdbx_seq_one_letter_code
_entity_poly.pdbx_strand_id
1 'polypeptide(L)'
;MPDSKVLIYLVRRDLRVSDNPVLHSLLSSKNHGFTHLLPLYVFSAQQLEVKGFISDSNTKSPYREAKSKVGGFWRTGPHRVSFLAECIWDLKEGLEKVGSGLCVRVGMVGEVVDDMLRRIDELGEIKVGAVWMVGEEGVEESQEESQVKKACREADVEFKLWNDEKYLIDDRDLPLTNIDELSDIFTSYRKTVEPLRDHPREVLSTPTKNSLPPFPQKASIPEQHSPFTIPDTLDDLQSSLLKPLSAHNLVTDPPSYPPSTKSAHPFLGGETQAQDRLNYLITSGNINTYHSTRNGLLGHDFSTKLSAYLSLGCITARQIHASLLAFEDGTNPSFSSVTGYGLGQNDGTKSIRFELLWRDYMRLCTRKFGPKLFRLSGFK
;
A
#
# COMPACT_ATOMS: atom_id res chain seq x y z
N MET A 1 31.55 6.16 17.67
CA MET A 1 30.16 5.78 17.31
C MET A 1 30.12 5.63 15.80
N PRO A 2 29.32 4.73 15.22
CA PRO A 2 29.21 4.66 13.76
C PRO A 2 28.79 6.03 13.23
N ASP A 3 29.51 6.56 12.24
CA ASP A 3 29.15 7.84 11.59
C ASP A 3 27.82 7.71 10.82
N SER A 4 27.42 6.47 10.51
CA SER A 4 26.19 6.14 9.78
C SER A 4 24.99 5.96 10.72
N LYS A 5 24.12 6.97 10.79
CA LYS A 5 22.78 6.89 11.41
C LYS A 5 21.72 6.53 10.35
N VAL A 6 21.08 5.37 10.48
CA VAL A 6 20.13 4.82 9.50
C VAL A 6 18.69 4.99 9.97
N LEU A 7 17.82 5.44 9.07
CA LEU A 7 16.37 5.32 9.23
C LEU A 7 15.89 4.04 8.54
N ILE A 8 15.25 3.15 9.30
CA ILE A 8 14.48 2.05 8.69
C ILE A 8 13.08 2.58 8.40
N TYR A 9 12.67 2.56 7.14
CA TYR A 9 11.31 2.87 6.74
C TYR A 9 10.59 1.56 6.38
N LEU A 10 9.71 1.11 7.27
CA LEU A 10 8.89 -0.08 7.05
C LEU A 10 7.67 0.27 6.17
N VAL A 11 7.75 -0.12 4.90
CA VAL A 11 6.70 0.04 3.89
C VAL A 11 5.67 -1.08 4.04
N ARG A 12 4.37 -0.74 3.99
CA ARG A 12 3.25 -1.69 4.09
C ARG A 12 2.27 -1.52 2.93
N ARG A 13 1.17 -0.78 3.13
CA ARG A 13 0.09 -0.53 2.16
C ARG A 13 0.19 0.89 1.59
N ASP A 14 1.43 1.29 1.36
CA ASP A 14 1.92 2.55 0.83
C ASP A 14 3.04 2.25 -0.19
N LEU A 15 2.81 1.27 -1.06
CA LEU A 15 3.76 0.77 -2.07
C LEU A 15 3.94 1.76 -3.24
N ARG A 16 4.42 2.96 -2.92
CA ARG A 16 4.66 4.07 -3.85
C ARG A 16 5.82 4.94 -3.39
N VAL A 17 6.50 5.56 -4.35
CA VAL A 17 7.51 6.60 -4.15
C VAL A 17 6.86 7.98 -4.15
N SER A 18 5.88 8.22 -5.03
CA SER A 18 5.15 9.49 -5.09
C SER A 18 4.11 9.63 -3.98
N ASP A 19 3.76 10.88 -3.66
CA ASP A 19 2.73 11.21 -2.67
C ASP A 19 2.87 10.44 -1.33
N ASN A 20 4.12 10.25 -0.89
CA ASN A 20 4.48 9.44 0.27
C ASN A 20 4.94 10.35 1.43
N PRO A 21 4.22 10.37 2.57
CA PRO A 21 4.51 11.30 3.67
C PRO A 21 5.87 11.06 4.33
N VAL A 22 6.31 9.80 4.40
CA VAL A 22 7.61 9.46 5.00
C VAL A 22 8.75 9.97 4.13
N LEU A 23 8.70 9.67 2.83
CA LEU A 23 9.73 10.12 1.90
C LEU A 23 9.71 11.65 1.76
N HIS A 24 8.54 12.27 1.68
CA HIS A 24 8.40 13.73 1.63
C HIS A 24 8.97 14.42 2.89
N SER A 25 8.81 13.84 4.08
CA SER A 25 9.42 14.39 5.29
C SER A 25 10.94 14.43 5.24
N LEU A 26 11.57 13.46 4.57
CA LEU A 26 13.02 13.45 4.40
C LEU A 26 13.49 14.51 3.40
N LEU A 27 12.67 14.82 2.39
CA LEU A 27 12.95 15.90 1.44
C LEU A 27 12.81 17.29 2.07
N SER A 28 11.76 17.48 2.87
CA SER A 28 11.37 18.80 3.41
C SER A 28 12.18 19.20 4.66
N SER A 29 12.63 18.24 5.47
CA SER A 29 13.38 18.52 6.70
C SER A 29 14.87 18.22 6.55
N LYS A 30 15.67 19.25 6.24
CA LYS A 30 17.14 19.11 6.11
C LYS A 30 17.86 18.69 7.40
N ASN A 31 17.20 18.78 8.56
CA ASN A 31 17.77 18.49 9.87
C ASN A 31 17.27 17.16 10.48
N HIS A 32 16.78 16.23 9.65
CA HIS A 32 16.31 14.92 10.13
C HIS A 32 17.42 14.07 10.79
N GLY A 33 18.70 14.35 10.53
CA GLY A 33 19.84 13.72 11.20
C GLY A 33 20.19 12.29 10.76
N PHE A 34 19.37 11.65 9.92
CA PHE A 34 19.73 10.39 9.24
C PHE A 34 20.73 10.60 8.10
N THR A 35 21.67 9.69 7.98
CA THR A 35 22.68 9.64 6.91
C THR A 35 22.31 8.66 5.80
N HIS A 36 21.49 7.65 6.12
CA HIS A 36 21.06 6.62 5.19
C HIS A 36 19.58 6.28 5.43
N LEU A 37 18.92 5.81 4.37
CA LEU A 37 17.55 5.34 4.39
C LEU A 37 17.53 3.87 3.98
N LEU A 38 16.93 3.03 4.81
CA LEU A 38 16.71 1.60 4.55
C LEU A 38 15.20 1.35 4.43
N PRO A 39 14.60 1.48 3.23
CA PRO A 39 13.25 1.01 2.99
C PRO A 39 13.20 -0.51 3.17
N LEU A 40 12.25 -0.98 3.97
CA LEU A 40 12.07 -2.38 4.33
C LEU A 40 10.62 -2.78 4.01
N TYR A 41 10.45 -3.86 3.27
CA TYR A 41 9.16 -4.52 3.11
C TYR A 41 9.23 -5.93 3.69
N VAL A 42 8.22 -6.32 4.46
CA VAL A 42 8.12 -7.66 5.06
C VAL A 42 6.92 -8.40 4.48
N PHE A 43 7.16 -9.55 3.86
CA PHE A 43 6.11 -10.53 3.58
C PHE A 43 5.64 -11.14 4.90
N SER A 44 4.60 -10.51 5.48
CA SER A 44 4.03 -10.88 6.77
C SER A 44 3.46 -12.30 6.74
N ALA A 45 4.06 -13.21 7.52
CA ALA A 45 3.59 -14.59 7.68
C ALA A 45 2.18 -14.68 8.29
N GLN A 46 1.68 -13.59 8.88
CA GLN A 46 0.30 -13.49 9.36
C GLN A 46 -0.72 -13.35 8.21
N GLN A 47 -0.32 -12.80 7.07
CA GLN A 47 -1.20 -12.48 5.93
C GLN A 47 -0.94 -13.37 4.70
N LEU A 48 0.26 -13.94 4.61
CA LEU A 48 0.74 -14.67 3.44
C LEU A 48 1.28 -16.02 3.86
N GLU A 49 1.03 -17.03 3.02
CA GLU A 49 1.65 -18.33 3.22
C GLU A 49 3.10 -18.28 2.73
N VAL A 50 4.04 -18.32 3.67
CA VAL A 50 5.46 -18.04 3.43
C VAL A 50 6.31 -19.31 3.22
N LYS A 51 5.74 -20.51 3.29
CA LYS A 51 6.49 -21.77 3.10
C LYS A 51 7.24 -21.82 1.76
N GLY A 52 6.74 -21.16 0.72
CA GLY A 52 7.41 -21.19 -0.59
C GLY A 52 8.74 -20.43 -0.65
N PHE A 53 9.06 -19.62 0.38
CA PHE A 53 10.39 -19.00 0.55
C PHE A 53 11.43 -19.94 1.17
N ILE A 54 11.05 -21.18 1.53
CA ILE A 54 11.96 -22.19 2.06
C ILE A 54 12.42 -23.09 0.91
N SER A 55 13.73 -23.12 0.66
CA SER A 55 14.31 -23.90 -0.44
C SER A 55 14.32 -25.41 -0.15
N ASP A 56 14.63 -25.80 1.09
CA ASP A 56 14.60 -27.20 1.53
C ASP A 56 13.18 -27.69 1.81
N SER A 57 12.71 -28.65 1.02
CA SER A 57 11.37 -29.23 1.15
C SER A 57 11.14 -30.00 2.45
N ASN A 58 12.21 -30.42 3.14
CA ASN A 58 12.12 -31.12 4.42
C ASN A 58 11.99 -30.17 5.62
N THR A 59 12.36 -28.91 5.43
CA THR A 59 12.29 -27.90 6.49
C THR A 59 10.85 -27.40 6.65
N LYS A 60 10.35 -27.45 7.89
CA LYS A 60 9.02 -26.93 8.22
C LYS A 60 9.08 -25.41 8.39
N SER A 61 8.03 -24.73 7.94
CA SER A 61 7.85 -23.31 8.27
C SER A 61 7.77 -23.14 9.79
N PRO A 62 8.49 -22.17 10.38
CA PRO A 62 8.35 -21.83 11.80
C PRO A 62 6.98 -21.19 12.09
N TYR A 63 6.30 -20.69 11.06
CA TYR A 63 5.00 -20.06 11.17
C TYR A 63 3.86 -21.01 10.83
N ARG A 64 2.72 -20.80 11.49
CA ARG A 64 1.47 -21.48 11.12
C ARG A 64 1.04 -21.05 9.73
N GLU A 65 0.28 -21.92 9.06
CA GLU A 65 -0.29 -21.57 7.77
C GLU A 65 -1.15 -20.32 7.86
N ALA A 66 -0.99 -19.41 6.88
CA ALA A 66 -1.72 -18.14 6.86
C ALA A 66 -3.17 -18.34 6.39
N LYS A 67 -3.97 -19.03 7.21
CA LYS A 67 -5.39 -19.31 7.00
C LYS A 67 -6.25 -18.42 7.90
N SER A 68 -7.42 -18.04 7.39
CA SER A 68 -8.43 -17.32 8.16
C SER A 68 -8.89 -18.15 9.36
N LYS A 69 -9.00 -17.51 10.53
CA LYS A 69 -9.30 -18.20 11.80
C LYS A 69 -10.64 -18.94 11.81
N VAL A 70 -11.63 -18.40 11.09
CA VAL A 70 -13.00 -18.93 11.09
C VAL A 70 -13.26 -19.83 9.88
N GLY A 71 -12.93 -19.35 8.67
CA GLY A 71 -13.27 -20.06 7.43
C GLY A 71 -12.21 -21.05 6.96
N GLY A 72 -10.99 -21.03 7.51
CA GLY A 72 -9.90 -21.92 7.09
C GLY A 72 -9.34 -21.66 5.69
N PHE A 73 -9.88 -20.68 4.94
CA PHE A 73 -9.35 -20.27 3.64
C PHE A 73 -8.05 -19.48 3.78
N TRP A 74 -7.19 -19.51 2.76
CA TRP A 74 -5.98 -18.68 2.71
C TRP A 74 -6.30 -17.20 2.91
N ARG A 75 -5.50 -16.53 3.75
CA ARG A 75 -5.62 -15.09 4.05
C ARG A 75 -5.44 -14.22 2.81
N THR A 76 -4.59 -14.65 1.88
CA THR A 76 -4.39 -14.00 0.58
C THR A 76 -4.38 -15.06 -0.52
N GLY A 77 -5.30 -14.96 -1.48
CA GLY A 77 -5.39 -15.88 -2.62
C GLY A 77 -4.39 -15.56 -3.75
N PRO A 78 -4.26 -16.45 -4.75
CA PRO A 78 -3.20 -16.39 -5.76
C PRO A 78 -3.20 -15.08 -6.57
N HIS A 79 -4.38 -14.57 -6.95
CA HIS A 79 -4.47 -13.33 -7.73
C HIS A 79 -3.86 -12.13 -7.00
N ARG A 80 -4.18 -11.98 -5.71
CA ARG A 80 -3.67 -10.86 -4.90
C ARG A 80 -2.19 -11.06 -4.57
N VAL A 81 -1.75 -12.30 -4.41
CA VAL A 81 -0.34 -12.63 -4.22
C VAL A 81 0.51 -12.25 -5.44
N SER A 82 0.09 -12.63 -6.65
CA SER A 82 0.80 -12.26 -7.89
C SER A 82 0.87 -10.74 -8.07
N PHE A 83 -0.27 -10.07 -7.88
CA PHE A 83 -0.35 -8.61 -7.99
C PHE A 83 0.51 -7.90 -6.94
N LEU A 84 0.57 -8.43 -5.71
CA LEU A 84 1.42 -7.89 -4.65
C LEU A 84 2.91 -8.02 -4.99
N ALA A 85 3.34 -9.17 -5.53
CA ALA A 85 4.72 -9.36 -5.98
C ALA A 85 5.12 -8.33 -7.03
N GLU A 86 4.25 -8.08 -8.01
CA GLU A 86 4.43 -7.05 -9.03
C GLU A 86 4.53 -5.64 -8.41
N CYS A 87 3.66 -5.32 -7.44
CA CYS A 87 3.70 -4.03 -6.76
C CYS A 87 5.00 -3.79 -5.98
N ILE A 88 5.49 -4.80 -5.27
CA ILE A 88 6.74 -4.70 -4.50
C ILE A 88 7.93 -4.58 -5.43
N TRP A 89 7.90 -5.30 -6.56
CA TRP A 89 8.95 -5.23 -7.56
C TRP A 89 9.01 -3.85 -8.23
N ASP A 90 7.85 -3.29 -8.63
CA ASP A 90 7.77 -1.94 -9.17
C ASP A 90 8.22 -0.88 -8.14
N LEU A 91 7.87 -1.04 -6.85
CA LEU A 91 8.38 -0.18 -5.78
C LEU A 91 9.91 -0.25 -5.66
N LYS A 92 10.49 -1.45 -5.72
CA LYS A 92 11.94 -1.64 -5.68
C LYS A 92 12.60 -0.86 -6.82
N GLU A 93 12.12 -1.04 -8.05
CA GLU A 93 12.64 -0.31 -9.22
C GLU A 93 12.43 1.20 -9.11
N GLY A 94 11.29 1.63 -8.56
CA GLY A 94 10.99 3.04 -8.29
C GLY A 94 11.98 3.68 -7.31
N LEU A 95 12.28 3.00 -6.21
CA LEU A 95 13.26 3.45 -5.21
C LEU A 95 14.68 3.47 -5.78
N GLU A 96 15.05 2.48 -6.59
CA GLU A 96 16.36 2.44 -7.27
C GLU A 96 16.52 3.57 -8.29
N LYS A 97 15.46 3.92 -9.05
CA LYS A 97 15.46 5.06 -9.99
C LYS A 97 15.76 6.39 -9.30
N VAL A 98 15.34 6.56 -8.04
CA VAL A 98 15.62 7.77 -7.25
C VAL A 98 16.92 7.68 -6.44
N GLY A 99 17.73 6.63 -6.60
CA GLY A 99 19.02 6.46 -5.92
C GLY A 99 18.95 5.86 -4.52
N SER A 100 17.83 5.20 -4.18
CA SER A 100 17.65 4.42 -2.95
C SER A 100 17.65 2.91 -3.28
N GLY A 101 16.97 2.10 -2.49
CA GLY A 101 16.79 0.66 -2.70
C GLY A 101 15.68 0.09 -1.81
N LEU A 102 15.36 -1.19 -1.97
CA LEU A 102 14.37 -1.88 -1.14
C LEU A 102 14.96 -3.15 -0.53
N CYS A 103 14.92 -3.23 0.80
CA CYS A 103 15.20 -4.45 1.55
C CYS A 103 13.92 -5.26 1.69
N VAL A 104 13.90 -6.51 1.24
CA VAL A 104 12.74 -7.40 1.35
C VAL A 104 13.04 -8.50 2.36
N ARG A 105 12.09 -8.79 3.26
CA ARG A 105 12.19 -9.85 4.27
C ARG A 105 10.91 -10.68 4.31
N VAL A 106 11.01 -11.85 4.93
CA VAL A 106 9.88 -12.76 5.20
C VAL A 106 9.84 -13.05 6.69
N GLY A 107 8.65 -13.00 7.28
CA GLY A 107 8.42 -13.39 8.67
C GLY A 107 7.29 -12.63 9.33
N MET A 108 7.18 -12.71 10.65
CA MET A 108 6.30 -11.82 11.42
C MET A 108 6.94 -10.44 11.50
N VAL A 109 6.19 -9.38 11.19
CA VAL A 109 6.72 -8.01 11.03
C VAL A 109 7.53 -7.55 12.26
N GLY A 110 6.98 -7.74 13.47
CA GLY A 110 7.67 -7.37 14.70
C GLY A 110 8.94 -8.18 14.97
N GLU A 111 8.93 -9.49 14.67
CA GLU A 111 10.10 -10.37 14.84
C GLU A 111 11.21 -10.02 13.84
N VAL A 112 10.85 -9.69 12.60
CA VAL A 112 11.82 -9.27 11.58
C VAL A 112 12.48 -7.95 11.98
N VAL A 113 11.71 -6.98 12.47
CA VAL A 113 12.28 -5.71 12.95
C VAL A 113 13.18 -5.95 14.16
N ASP A 114 12.75 -6.74 15.15
CA ASP A 114 13.57 -7.11 16.31
C ASP A 114 14.91 -7.75 15.90
N ASP A 115 14.87 -8.75 15.00
CA ASP A 115 16.08 -9.40 14.49
C ASP A 115 17.00 -8.43 13.74
N MET A 116 16.43 -7.56 12.91
CA MET A 116 17.22 -6.55 12.20
C MET A 116 17.89 -5.56 13.15
N LEU A 117 17.18 -5.06 14.16
CA LEU A 117 17.76 -4.12 15.13
C LEU A 117 18.90 -4.77 15.91
N ARG A 118 18.68 -6.00 16.42
CA ARG A 118 19.70 -6.76 17.15
C ARG A 118 20.93 -7.03 16.28
N ARG A 119 20.75 -7.59 15.08
CA ARG A 119 21.88 -8.00 14.23
C ARG A 119 22.63 -6.82 13.62
N ILE A 120 21.96 -5.70 13.37
CA ILE A 120 22.65 -4.46 12.97
C ILE A 120 23.55 -3.96 14.11
N ASP A 121 23.06 -3.97 15.34
CA ASP A 121 23.84 -3.56 16.52
C ASP A 121 25.05 -4.50 16.75
N GLU A 122 24.85 -5.82 16.62
CA GLU A 122 25.92 -6.82 16.71
C GLU A 122 27.01 -6.65 15.64
N LEU A 123 26.65 -6.30 14.40
CA LEU A 123 27.62 -6.01 13.34
C LEU A 123 28.41 -4.73 13.62
N GLY A 124 27.79 -3.73 14.24
CA GLY A 124 28.42 -2.47 14.64
C GLY A 124 28.86 -1.55 13.49
N GLU A 125 28.56 -1.88 12.23
CA GLU A 125 28.93 -1.07 11.05
C GLU A 125 28.08 0.19 10.89
N ILE A 126 26.80 0.11 11.28
CA ILE A 126 25.82 1.20 11.19
C ILE A 126 25.00 1.26 12.48
N LYS A 127 24.42 2.43 12.79
CA LYS A 127 23.50 2.60 13.92
C LYS A 127 22.09 2.88 13.42
N VAL A 128 21.09 2.11 13.87
CA VAL A 128 19.68 2.45 13.60
C VAL A 128 19.28 3.62 14.49
N GLY A 129 18.91 4.73 13.87
CA GLY A 129 18.47 5.93 14.57
C GLY A 129 16.97 5.94 14.86
N ALA A 130 16.17 5.40 13.94
CA ALA A 130 14.72 5.30 14.09
C ALA A 130 14.14 4.22 13.17
N VAL A 131 12.94 3.76 13.51
CA VAL A 131 12.05 2.99 12.63
C VAL A 131 10.79 3.80 12.40
N TRP A 132 10.51 4.15 11.15
CA TRP A 132 9.30 4.84 10.75
C TRP A 132 8.39 3.91 9.96
N MET A 133 7.08 4.03 10.16
CA MET A 133 6.09 3.31 9.36
C MET A 133 4.80 4.12 9.28
N VAL A 134 3.96 3.84 8.29
CA VAL A 134 2.63 4.44 8.15
C VAL A 134 1.59 3.60 8.88
N GLY A 135 0.69 4.23 9.63
CA GLY A 135 -0.38 3.59 10.42
C GLY A 135 -1.61 3.18 9.61
N GLU A 136 -2.34 2.19 10.12
CA GLU A 136 -3.55 1.63 9.51
C GLU A 136 -4.64 1.39 10.58
N GLU A 137 -5.91 1.44 10.16
CA GLU A 137 -7.06 1.25 11.09
C GLU A 137 -7.37 -0.21 11.42
N GLY A 138 -6.77 -1.15 10.70
CA GLY A 138 -7.05 -2.58 10.84
C GLY A 138 -6.55 -3.14 12.16
N VAL A 139 -7.33 -4.05 12.78
CA VAL A 139 -6.98 -4.66 14.08
C VAL A 139 -5.66 -5.43 14.03
N GLU A 140 -5.42 -6.16 12.94
CA GLU A 140 -4.20 -6.94 12.76
C GLU A 140 -3.01 -6.02 12.46
N GLU A 141 -3.21 -4.98 11.65
CA GLU A 141 -2.20 -3.96 11.39
C GLU A 141 -1.81 -3.16 12.64
N SER A 142 -2.75 -2.80 13.53
CA SER A 142 -2.44 -2.15 14.81
C SER A 142 -1.66 -3.07 15.77
N GLN A 143 -1.86 -4.39 15.67
CA GLN A 143 -1.06 -5.37 16.42
C GLN A 143 0.38 -5.42 15.89
N GLU A 144 0.57 -5.42 14.56
CA GLU A 144 1.90 -5.32 13.95
C GLU A 144 2.61 -4.03 14.38
N GLU A 145 1.93 -2.88 14.34
CA GLU A 145 2.47 -1.59 14.83
C GLU A 145 2.91 -1.67 16.30
N SER A 146 2.10 -2.29 17.15
CA SER A 146 2.41 -2.46 18.58
C SER A 146 3.63 -3.36 18.80
N GLN A 147 3.78 -4.41 17.98
CA GLN A 147 4.94 -5.31 18.04
C GLN A 147 6.22 -4.60 17.56
N VAL A 148 6.16 -3.84 16.47
CA VAL A 148 7.29 -3.04 15.97
C VAL A 148 7.69 -1.98 17.01
N LYS A 149 6.73 -1.26 17.59
CA LYS A 149 6.99 -0.29 18.66
C LYS A 149 7.66 -0.93 19.87
N LYS A 150 7.24 -2.14 20.25
CA LYS A 150 7.85 -2.90 21.33
C LYS A 150 9.31 -3.25 21.02
N ALA A 151 9.59 -3.79 19.83
CA ALA A 151 10.95 -4.13 19.39
C ALA A 151 11.88 -2.90 19.40
N CYS A 152 11.39 -1.76 18.88
CA CYS A 152 12.15 -0.50 18.90
C CYS A 152 12.46 -0.03 20.32
N ARG A 153 11.49 -0.11 21.24
CA ARG A 153 11.69 0.25 22.65
C ARG A 153 12.72 -0.63 23.35
N GLU A 154 12.72 -1.94 23.07
CA GLU A 154 13.66 -2.89 23.66
C GLU A 154 15.08 -2.69 23.15
N ALA A 155 15.23 -2.18 21.92
CA ALA A 155 16.51 -1.81 21.31
C ALA A 155 16.95 -0.35 21.55
N ASP A 156 16.22 0.44 22.34
CA ASP A 156 16.44 1.89 22.52
C ASP A 156 16.51 2.69 21.19
N VAL A 157 15.61 2.34 20.26
CA VAL A 157 15.47 2.98 18.94
C VAL A 157 14.16 3.78 18.88
N GLU A 158 14.22 4.99 18.32
CA GLU A 158 13.04 5.83 18.14
C GLU A 158 12.03 5.15 17.20
N PHE A 159 10.77 5.09 17.61
CA PHE A 159 9.66 4.63 16.76
C PHE A 159 8.73 5.79 16.42
N LYS A 160 8.44 5.99 15.13
CA LYS A 160 7.46 6.98 14.68
C LYS A 160 6.42 6.35 13.76
N LEU A 161 5.17 6.48 14.16
CA LEU A 161 4.01 6.13 13.34
C LEU A 161 3.53 7.39 12.60
N TRP A 162 3.45 7.30 11.27
CA TRP A 162 2.96 8.36 10.40
C TRP A 162 1.50 8.13 10.05
N ASN A 163 0.72 9.22 9.91
CA ASN A 163 -0.61 9.14 9.35
C ASN A 163 -0.49 8.96 7.83
N ASP A 164 -1.24 8.03 7.25
CA ASP A 164 -1.32 7.92 5.79
C ASP A 164 -2.23 9.03 5.25
N GLU A 165 -1.69 9.82 4.33
CA GLU A 165 -2.44 10.87 3.65
C GLU A 165 -3.03 10.38 2.31
N LYS A 166 -3.10 9.05 2.07
CA LYS A 166 -3.62 8.45 0.82
C LYS A 166 -5.13 8.57 0.58
N TYR A 167 -5.89 9.12 1.52
CA TYR A 167 -7.35 9.26 1.46
C TYR A 167 -7.77 10.52 0.68
N LEU A 168 -9.03 10.60 0.27
CA LEU A 168 -9.51 11.75 -0.50
C LEU A 168 -9.60 12.99 0.41
N ILE A 169 -10.19 12.83 1.59
CA ILE A 169 -10.27 13.86 2.62
C ILE A 169 -9.23 13.55 3.69
N ASP A 170 -8.37 14.53 3.95
CA ASP A 170 -7.35 14.42 4.99
C ASP A 170 -7.98 14.47 6.37
N ASP A 171 -7.44 13.70 7.31
CA ASP A 171 -7.95 13.63 8.68
C ASP A 171 -7.96 14.96 9.40
N ARG A 172 -7.04 15.86 9.06
CA ARG A 172 -6.95 17.21 9.62
C ARG A 172 -8.09 18.12 9.20
N ASP A 173 -8.78 17.76 8.11
CA ASP A 173 -9.88 18.54 7.52
C ASP A 173 -11.25 17.91 7.80
N LEU A 174 -11.29 16.80 8.56
CA LEU A 174 -12.53 16.18 8.96
C LEU A 174 -13.24 17.03 10.02
N PRO A 175 -14.55 17.29 9.87
CA PRO A 175 -15.35 18.03 10.85
C PRO A 175 -15.77 17.11 12.01
N LEU A 176 -14.81 16.38 12.59
CA LEU A 176 -15.00 15.42 13.67
C LEU A 176 -14.00 15.74 14.78
N THR A 177 -14.48 15.93 16.01
CA THR A 177 -13.58 16.10 17.17
C THR A 177 -13.08 14.74 17.66
N ASN A 178 -13.94 13.73 17.59
CA ASN A 178 -13.63 12.33 17.87
C ASN A 178 -14.26 11.43 16.82
N ILE A 179 -13.81 10.17 16.75
CA ILE A 179 -14.33 9.23 15.75
C ILE A 179 -15.75 8.71 16.08
N ASP A 180 -16.19 8.77 17.34
CA ASP A 180 -17.54 8.35 17.75
C ASP A 180 -18.64 9.27 17.18
N GLU A 181 -18.30 10.52 16.86
CA GLU A 181 -19.17 11.51 16.20
C GLU A 181 -19.45 11.18 14.72
N LEU A 182 -18.66 10.31 14.10
CA LEU A 182 -18.91 9.88 12.72
C LEU A 182 -20.31 9.27 12.62
N SER A 183 -21.15 9.82 11.74
CA SER A 183 -22.48 9.26 11.52
C SER A 183 -22.41 7.83 10.98
N ASP A 184 -23.30 6.95 11.45
CA ASP A 184 -23.48 5.60 10.90
C ASP A 184 -24.11 5.61 9.48
N ILE A 185 -24.52 6.77 8.98
CA ILE A 185 -25.13 6.98 7.66
C ILE A 185 -24.16 7.76 6.78
N PHE A 186 -23.68 7.11 5.70
CA PHE A 186 -22.76 7.73 4.74
C PHE A 186 -23.24 9.09 4.22
N THR A 187 -24.53 9.22 3.88
CA THR A 187 -25.07 10.48 3.35
C THR A 187 -24.93 11.63 4.34
N SER A 188 -25.03 11.36 5.64
CA SER A 188 -24.83 12.37 6.69
C SER A 188 -23.37 12.81 6.73
N TYR A 189 -22.42 11.86 6.72
CA TYR A 189 -20.99 12.16 6.63
C TYR A 189 -20.63 12.92 5.35
N ARG A 190 -21.07 12.45 4.18
CA ARG A 190 -20.77 13.09 2.90
C ARG A 190 -21.14 14.57 2.90
N LYS A 191 -22.31 14.92 3.44
CA LYS A 191 -22.78 16.31 3.49
C LYS A 191 -21.87 17.22 4.33
N THR A 192 -21.05 16.69 5.23
CA THR A 192 -20.14 17.50 6.06
C THR A 192 -18.83 17.85 5.35
N VAL A 193 -18.52 17.18 4.24
CA VAL A 193 -17.25 17.35 3.48
C VAL A 193 -17.48 17.70 2.01
N GLU A 194 -18.73 17.94 1.60
CA GLU A 194 -19.06 18.47 0.28
C GLU A 194 -18.87 20.00 0.25
N PRO A 195 -18.44 20.60 -0.89
CA PRO A 195 -18.17 19.97 -2.19
C PRO A 195 -16.79 19.28 -2.31
N LEU A 196 -16.76 18.01 -2.74
CA LEU A 196 -15.54 17.17 -2.80
C LEU A 196 -14.45 17.66 -3.77
N ARG A 197 -14.77 18.61 -4.65
CA ARG A 197 -13.79 19.16 -5.60
C ARG A 197 -12.75 20.04 -4.89
N ASP A 198 -13.13 20.68 -3.79
CA ASP A 198 -12.35 21.80 -3.21
C ASP A 198 -11.64 21.42 -1.90
N HIS A 199 -11.81 20.19 -1.42
CA HIS A 199 -11.32 19.74 -0.11
C HIS A 199 -10.01 18.96 -0.11
N PRO A 200 -9.72 18.07 -1.10
CA PRO A 200 -8.51 17.27 -1.05
C PRO A 200 -7.25 18.14 -1.07
N ARG A 201 -6.33 17.86 -0.15
CA ARG A 201 -5.03 18.54 -0.09
C ARG A 201 -4.18 18.22 -1.32
N GLU A 202 -3.27 19.14 -1.65
CA GLU A 202 -2.30 18.92 -2.72
C GLU A 202 -1.45 17.67 -2.48
N VAL A 203 -1.03 17.03 -3.57
CA VAL A 203 -0.13 15.88 -3.53
C VAL A 203 1.25 16.30 -3.05
N LEU A 204 1.92 15.43 -2.31
CA LEU A 204 3.27 15.67 -1.84
C LEU A 204 4.30 15.53 -2.96
N SER A 205 5.38 16.30 -2.86
CA SER A 205 6.48 16.23 -3.84
C SER A 205 7.10 14.84 -3.89
N THR A 206 7.22 14.28 -5.09
CA THR A 206 7.93 13.01 -5.33
C THR A 206 9.44 13.20 -5.21
N PRO A 207 10.17 12.28 -4.54
CA PRO A 207 11.62 12.26 -4.55
C PRO A 207 12.21 12.27 -5.96
N THR A 208 13.22 13.11 -6.17
CA THR A 208 14.05 13.09 -7.40
C THR A 208 15.32 12.28 -7.16
N LYS A 209 16.07 11.99 -8.23
CA LYS A 209 17.30 11.22 -8.15
C LYS A 209 18.28 11.82 -7.14
N ASN A 210 18.73 11.00 -6.19
CA ASN A 210 19.67 11.33 -5.11
C ASN A 210 19.15 12.41 -4.14
N SER A 211 17.84 12.64 -4.08
CA SER A 211 17.25 13.60 -3.12
C SER A 211 17.00 13.00 -1.73
N LEU A 212 17.00 11.66 -1.61
CA LEU A 212 16.88 10.94 -0.35
C LEU A 212 18.27 10.58 0.20
N PRO A 213 18.39 10.32 1.52
CA PRO A 213 19.57 9.68 2.05
C PRO A 213 19.86 8.36 1.31
N PRO A 214 21.13 8.06 0.98
CA PRO A 214 21.48 6.86 0.23
C PRO A 214 21.10 5.58 0.96
N PHE A 215 20.92 4.51 0.19
CA PHE A 215 20.72 3.17 0.72
C PHE A 215 22.02 2.66 1.39
N PRO A 216 21.97 2.00 2.57
CA PRO A 216 23.16 1.44 3.22
C PRO A 216 23.87 0.41 2.33
N GLN A 217 25.18 0.23 2.54
CA GLN A 217 25.92 -0.83 1.85
C GLN A 217 25.34 -2.21 2.21
N LYS A 218 25.23 -3.12 1.23
CA LYS A 218 24.62 -4.44 1.41
C LYS A 218 25.29 -5.26 2.52
N ALA A 219 26.61 -5.13 2.69
CA ALA A 219 27.37 -5.81 3.74
C ALA A 219 26.93 -5.40 5.16
N SER A 220 26.47 -4.17 5.34
CA SER A 220 26.02 -3.63 6.62
C SER A 220 24.57 -3.99 6.96
N ILE A 221 23.87 -4.70 6.08
CA ILE A 221 22.48 -5.12 6.27
C ILE A 221 22.49 -6.64 6.55
N PRO A 222 22.02 -7.10 7.72
CA PRO A 222 21.97 -8.52 8.03
C PRO A 222 21.16 -9.31 7.00
N GLU A 223 21.64 -10.49 6.61
CA GLU A 223 20.91 -11.39 5.69
C GLU A 223 19.56 -11.84 6.29
N GLN A 224 18.65 -12.30 5.43
CA GLN A 224 17.37 -12.89 5.86
C GLN A 224 17.59 -14.01 6.87
N HIS A 225 16.77 -14.06 7.93
CA HIS A 225 16.85 -15.13 8.91
C HIS A 225 16.42 -16.48 8.29
N SER A 226 17.16 -17.53 8.63
CA SER A 226 16.85 -18.92 8.27
C SER A 226 15.48 -19.33 8.84
N PRO A 227 14.66 -20.13 8.13
CA PRO A 227 14.99 -20.90 6.92
C PRO A 227 14.60 -20.25 5.59
N PHE A 228 14.31 -18.95 5.59
CA PHE A 228 13.80 -18.27 4.40
C PHE A 228 14.93 -17.77 3.50
N THR A 229 14.69 -17.80 2.19
CA THR A 229 15.52 -17.18 1.18
C THR A 229 14.68 -16.18 0.39
N ILE A 230 15.21 -14.99 0.15
CA ILE A 230 14.54 -13.96 -0.64
C ILE A 230 14.97 -14.10 -2.10
N PRO A 231 14.04 -14.27 -3.05
CA PRO A 231 14.37 -14.35 -4.45
C PRO A 231 14.89 -13.03 -5.03
N ASP A 232 15.77 -13.13 -6.01
CA ASP A 232 16.40 -11.98 -6.69
C ASP A 232 15.76 -11.65 -8.06
N THR A 233 14.66 -12.31 -8.43
CA THR A 233 13.88 -12.05 -9.65
C THR A 233 12.38 -12.00 -9.35
N LEU A 234 11.61 -11.29 -10.18
CA LEU A 234 10.14 -11.24 -10.05
C LEU A 234 9.51 -12.62 -10.24
N ASP A 235 9.96 -13.39 -11.24
CA ASP A 235 9.41 -14.71 -11.55
C ASP A 235 9.62 -15.70 -10.39
N ASP A 236 10.81 -15.70 -9.78
CA ASP A 236 11.10 -16.54 -8.62
C ASP A 236 10.33 -16.08 -7.38
N LEU A 237 10.12 -14.77 -7.21
CA LEU A 237 9.30 -14.20 -6.14
C LEU A 237 7.83 -14.64 -6.28
N GLN A 238 7.25 -14.48 -7.47
CA GLN A 238 5.89 -14.95 -7.76
C GLN A 238 5.78 -16.47 -7.56
N SER A 239 6.76 -17.23 -8.05
CA SER A 239 6.80 -18.68 -7.89
C SER A 239 6.84 -19.08 -6.41
N SER A 240 7.68 -18.42 -5.61
CA SER A 240 7.78 -18.65 -4.16
C SER A 240 6.45 -18.38 -3.46
N LEU A 241 5.78 -17.29 -3.80
CA LEU A 241 4.51 -16.95 -3.16
C LEU A 241 3.32 -17.83 -3.63
N LEU A 242 3.32 -18.29 -4.89
CA LEU A 242 2.24 -19.10 -5.46
C LEU A 242 2.36 -20.59 -5.14
N LYS A 243 3.58 -21.12 -5.03
CA LYS A 243 3.88 -22.54 -4.78
C LYS A 243 3.05 -23.15 -3.63
N PRO A 244 2.91 -22.53 -2.44
CA PRO A 244 2.14 -23.15 -1.38
C PRO A 244 0.62 -23.12 -1.63
N LEU A 245 0.14 -22.16 -2.42
CA LEU A 245 -1.28 -22.01 -2.77
C LEU A 245 -1.69 -22.97 -3.88
N SER A 246 -0.82 -23.25 -4.84
CA SER A 246 -1.10 -24.15 -5.97
C SER A 246 -1.16 -25.62 -5.57
N ALA A 247 -0.51 -26.00 -4.46
CA ALA A 247 -0.55 -27.36 -3.93
C ALA A 247 -1.93 -27.76 -3.35
N HIS A 248 -2.84 -26.80 -3.16
CA HIS A 248 -4.14 -27.03 -2.54
C HIS A 248 -5.26 -26.50 -3.43
N ASN A 249 -6.32 -27.29 -3.62
CA ASN A 249 -7.53 -26.79 -4.26
C ASN A 249 -8.13 -25.67 -3.40
N LEU A 250 -8.16 -24.44 -3.92
CA LEU A 250 -8.67 -23.26 -3.22
C LEU A 250 -10.17 -23.34 -2.95
N VAL A 251 -10.88 -24.01 -3.85
CA VAL A 251 -12.31 -24.29 -3.80
C VAL A 251 -12.49 -25.74 -4.19
N THR A 252 -13.39 -26.45 -3.51
CA THR A 252 -13.80 -27.82 -3.89
C THR A 252 -14.67 -27.73 -5.15
N ASP A 253 -14.31 -28.50 -6.18
CA ASP A 253 -15.04 -28.59 -7.46
C ASP A 253 -15.35 -27.23 -8.11
N PRO A 254 -14.33 -26.39 -8.41
CA PRO A 254 -14.58 -25.11 -9.06
C PRO A 254 -15.15 -25.32 -10.47
N PRO A 255 -16.08 -24.46 -10.92
CA PRO A 255 -16.57 -24.53 -12.29
C PRO A 255 -15.41 -24.28 -13.27
N SER A 256 -15.39 -25.01 -14.38
CA SER A 256 -14.43 -24.76 -15.46
C SER A 256 -14.66 -23.37 -16.04
N TYR A 257 -13.58 -22.60 -16.20
CA TYR A 257 -13.64 -21.32 -16.88
C TYR A 257 -14.06 -21.53 -18.35
N PRO A 258 -15.00 -20.71 -18.88
CA PRO A 258 -15.35 -20.80 -20.29
C PRO A 258 -14.11 -20.50 -21.16
N PRO A 259 -13.91 -21.25 -22.26
CA PRO A 259 -12.77 -21.02 -23.14
C PRO A 259 -12.78 -19.59 -23.68
N SER A 260 -11.60 -19.00 -23.87
CA SER A 260 -11.39 -17.62 -24.38
C SER A 260 -11.89 -16.47 -23.50
N THR A 261 -12.31 -16.73 -22.26
CA THR A 261 -12.67 -15.67 -21.30
C THR A 261 -11.43 -14.88 -20.90
N LYS A 262 -11.53 -13.54 -20.93
CA LYS A 262 -10.49 -12.63 -20.43
C LYS A 262 -10.89 -12.05 -19.08
N SER A 263 -9.91 -11.86 -18.19
CA SER A 263 -10.14 -11.16 -16.92
C SER A 263 -10.63 -9.72 -17.19
N ALA A 264 -11.59 -9.25 -16.39
CA ALA A 264 -12.00 -7.85 -16.35
C ALA A 264 -10.96 -6.94 -15.66
N HIS A 265 -9.90 -7.54 -15.10
CA HIS A 265 -8.76 -6.88 -14.49
C HIS A 265 -7.45 -7.58 -14.93
N PRO A 266 -6.98 -7.34 -16.17
CA PRO A 266 -5.74 -7.92 -16.69
C PRO A 266 -4.49 -7.12 -16.29
N PHE A 267 -4.64 -6.12 -15.42
CA PHE A 267 -3.59 -5.14 -15.12
C PHE A 267 -2.55 -5.71 -14.16
N LEU A 268 -1.29 -5.35 -14.41
CA LEU A 268 -0.15 -5.67 -13.56
C LEU A 268 -0.10 -4.75 -12.34
N GLY A 269 0.47 -5.23 -11.24
CA GLY A 269 0.71 -4.46 -10.03
C GLY A 269 1.81 -3.41 -10.19
N GLY A 270 1.77 -2.38 -9.34
CA GLY A 270 2.78 -1.31 -9.30
C GLY A 270 2.20 0.09 -9.30
N GLU A 271 2.97 1.03 -8.77
CA GLU A 271 2.72 2.47 -8.88
C GLU A 271 2.76 2.91 -10.34
N THR A 272 3.75 2.46 -11.12
CA THR A 272 3.86 2.79 -12.55
C THR A 272 2.57 2.40 -13.28
N GLN A 273 2.11 1.17 -13.08
CA GLN A 273 0.90 0.64 -13.72
C GLN A 273 -0.39 1.35 -13.24
N ALA A 274 -0.41 1.79 -11.98
CA ALA A 274 -1.51 2.58 -11.46
C ALA A 274 -1.62 3.95 -12.15
N GLN A 275 -0.47 4.63 -12.34
CA GLN A 275 -0.40 5.92 -13.03
C GLN A 275 -0.74 5.76 -14.52
N ASP A 276 -0.25 4.71 -15.17
CA ASP A 276 -0.59 4.39 -16.56
C ASP A 276 -2.10 4.17 -16.72
N ARG A 277 -2.74 3.43 -15.80
CA ARG A 277 -4.19 3.24 -15.82
C ARG A 277 -4.94 4.55 -15.59
N LEU A 278 -4.51 5.39 -14.65
CA LEU A 278 -5.13 6.70 -14.42
C LEU A 278 -5.01 7.60 -15.67
N ASN A 279 -3.82 7.68 -16.26
CA ASN A 279 -3.58 8.44 -17.48
C ASN A 279 -4.43 7.93 -18.65
N TYR A 280 -4.53 6.61 -18.82
CA TYR A 280 -5.40 5.99 -19.81
C TYR A 280 -6.87 6.39 -19.61
N LEU A 281 -7.40 6.30 -18.38
CA LEU A 281 -8.80 6.65 -18.10
C LEU A 281 -9.15 8.08 -18.50
N ILE A 282 -8.19 9.01 -18.37
CA ILE A 282 -8.37 10.41 -18.77
C ILE A 282 -8.25 10.54 -20.28
N THR A 283 -7.14 10.06 -20.86
CA THR A 283 -6.86 10.20 -22.31
C THR A 283 -7.86 9.47 -23.20
N SER A 284 -8.47 8.38 -22.73
CA SER A 284 -9.55 7.69 -23.44
C SER A 284 -10.94 8.31 -23.22
N GLY A 285 -11.06 9.29 -22.31
CA GLY A 285 -12.32 9.94 -21.96
C GLY A 285 -13.24 9.13 -21.04
N ASN A 286 -12.80 7.98 -20.51
CA ASN A 286 -13.61 7.10 -19.66
C ASN A 286 -14.01 7.78 -18.33
N ILE A 287 -13.23 8.76 -17.86
CA ILE A 287 -13.60 9.55 -16.69
C ILE A 287 -14.92 10.31 -16.87
N ASN A 288 -15.27 10.72 -18.10
CA ASN A 288 -16.47 11.51 -18.38
C ASN A 288 -17.74 10.65 -18.33
N THR A 289 -17.62 9.38 -18.73
CA THR A 289 -18.76 8.44 -18.82
C THR A 289 -18.90 7.57 -17.58
N TYR A 290 -17.98 7.68 -16.60
CA TYR A 290 -17.95 6.83 -15.42
C TYR A 290 -19.30 6.73 -14.69
N HIS A 291 -20.05 7.84 -14.58
CA HIS A 291 -21.35 7.83 -13.91
C HIS A 291 -22.34 6.84 -14.56
N SER A 292 -22.42 6.83 -15.89
CA SER A 292 -23.37 5.98 -16.62
C SER A 292 -22.83 4.56 -16.82
N THR A 293 -21.51 4.35 -16.82
CA THR A 293 -20.90 3.05 -17.12
C THR A 293 -20.56 2.20 -15.90
N ARG A 294 -20.43 2.78 -14.70
CA ARG A 294 -19.93 2.10 -13.47
C ARG A 294 -20.66 0.82 -13.06
N ASN A 295 -21.91 0.63 -13.49
CA ASN A 295 -22.71 -0.56 -13.20
C ASN A 295 -22.57 -1.67 -14.27
N GLY A 296 -21.74 -1.46 -15.29
CA GLY A 296 -21.42 -2.49 -16.27
C GLY A 296 -20.67 -3.68 -15.65
N LEU A 297 -20.70 -4.82 -16.34
CA LEU A 297 -20.06 -6.07 -15.88
C LEU A 297 -19.06 -6.65 -16.88
N LEU A 298 -19.00 -6.12 -18.10
CA LEU A 298 -18.18 -6.63 -19.20
C LEU A 298 -17.20 -5.58 -19.70
N GLY A 299 -15.99 -6.03 -20.01
CA GLY A 299 -14.88 -5.18 -20.46
C GLY A 299 -14.13 -4.50 -19.32
N HIS A 300 -13.14 -3.69 -19.67
CA HIS A 300 -12.25 -3.05 -18.70
C HIS A 300 -12.73 -1.64 -18.32
N ASP A 301 -13.46 -1.00 -19.22
CA ASP A 301 -13.65 0.45 -19.25
C ASP A 301 -14.98 0.93 -18.68
N PHE A 302 -15.82 0.00 -18.24
CA PHE A 302 -17.02 0.35 -17.51
C PHE A 302 -16.72 0.99 -16.13
N SER A 303 -15.49 0.88 -15.61
CA SER A 303 -15.08 1.52 -14.35
C SER A 303 -13.58 1.77 -14.31
N THR A 304 -13.11 2.48 -13.27
CA THR A 304 -11.69 2.88 -13.17
C THR A 304 -10.74 1.68 -13.07
N LYS A 305 -11.16 0.60 -12.38
CA LYS A 305 -10.31 -0.55 -12.01
C LYS A 305 -9.10 -0.17 -11.14
N LEU A 306 -9.10 1.02 -10.53
CA LEU A 306 -8.01 1.50 -9.66
C LEU A 306 -8.02 0.88 -8.25
N SER A 307 -9.03 0.08 -7.91
CA SER A 307 -9.22 -0.48 -6.56
C SER A 307 -8.07 -1.39 -6.12
N ALA A 308 -7.47 -2.16 -7.03
CA ALA A 308 -6.34 -3.03 -6.71
C ALA A 308 -5.12 -2.21 -6.24
N TYR A 309 -4.77 -1.16 -6.99
CA TYR A 309 -3.70 -0.22 -6.65
C TYR A 309 -3.98 0.57 -5.36
N LEU A 310 -5.18 1.12 -5.22
CA LEU A 310 -5.60 1.86 -4.01
C LEU A 310 -5.54 1.02 -2.73
N SER A 311 -5.74 -0.31 -2.85
CA SER A 311 -5.73 -1.24 -1.70
C SER A 311 -4.34 -1.54 -1.15
N LEU A 312 -3.30 -1.35 -1.98
CA LEU A 312 -1.89 -1.52 -1.63
C LEU A 312 -1.14 -0.18 -1.56
N GLY A 313 -1.84 0.92 -1.81
CA GLY A 313 -1.28 2.26 -1.77
C GLY A 313 -0.29 2.57 -2.89
N CYS A 314 -0.40 1.88 -4.04
CA CYS A 314 0.39 2.19 -5.24
C CYS A 314 -0.04 3.50 -5.90
N ILE A 315 -1.25 3.96 -5.60
CA ILE A 315 -1.77 5.28 -5.96
C ILE A 315 -2.65 5.79 -4.83
N THR A 316 -2.71 7.11 -4.65
CA THR A 316 -3.58 7.74 -3.66
C THR A 316 -4.84 8.32 -4.26
N ALA A 317 -5.87 8.52 -3.43
CA ALA A 317 -7.05 9.25 -3.85
C ALA A 317 -6.73 10.72 -4.19
N ARG A 318 -5.72 11.32 -3.54
CA ARG A 318 -5.22 12.66 -3.85
C ARG A 318 -4.61 12.76 -5.24
N GLN A 319 -3.84 11.76 -5.67
CA GLN A 319 -3.28 11.72 -7.02
C GLN A 319 -4.37 11.59 -8.08
N ILE A 320 -5.35 10.72 -7.85
CA ILE A 320 -6.52 10.62 -8.74
C ILE A 320 -7.23 11.97 -8.80
N HIS A 321 -7.50 12.57 -7.65
CA HIS A 321 -8.16 13.88 -7.55
C HIS A 321 -7.40 14.99 -8.28
N ALA A 322 -6.08 15.10 -8.07
CA ALA A 322 -5.23 16.10 -8.72
C ALA A 322 -5.24 15.94 -10.25
N SER A 323 -5.23 14.69 -10.74
CA SER A 323 -5.31 14.42 -12.18
C SER A 323 -6.69 14.78 -12.77
N LEU A 324 -7.77 14.53 -12.02
CA LEU A 324 -9.11 14.99 -12.39
C LEU A 324 -9.20 16.52 -12.41
N LEU A 325 -8.67 17.22 -11.40
CA LEU A 325 -8.62 18.68 -11.37
C LEU A 325 -7.84 19.22 -12.57
N ALA A 326 -6.68 18.64 -12.88
CA ALA A 326 -5.87 19.11 -14.00
C ALA A 326 -6.58 18.98 -15.36
N PHE A 327 -7.40 17.93 -15.52
CA PHE A 327 -8.28 17.78 -16.67
C PHE A 327 -9.44 18.78 -16.66
N GLU A 328 -10.15 18.89 -15.55
CA GLU A 328 -11.32 19.77 -15.38
C GLU A 328 -10.95 21.25 -15.58
N ASP A 329 -9.78 21.67 -15.08
CA ASP A 329 -9.31 23.05 -15.09
C ASP A 329 -8.49 23.38 -16.35
N GLY A 330 -8.19 22.37 -17.17
CA GLY A 330 -7.45 22.56 -18.41
C GLY A 330 -5.98 22.94 -18.19
N THR A 331 -5.37 22.45 -17.10
CA THR A 331 -4.00 22.83 -16.71
C THR A 331 -2.93 21.82 -17.13
N ASN A 332 -3.32 20.59 -17.51
CA ASN A 332 -2.40 19.61 -18.08
C ASN A 332 -2.59 19.44 -19.60
N PRO A 333 -1.71 20.03 -20.44
CA PRO A 333 -1.83 19.99 -21.89
C PRO A 333 -1.87 18.58 -22.50
N SER A 334 -1.38 17.54 -21.80
CA SER A 334 -1.46 16.16 -22.32
C SER A 334 -2.91 15.67 -22.46
N PHE A 335 -3.88 16.35 -21.83
CA PHE A 335 -5.30 16.02 -21.89
C PHE A 335 -6.09 16.92 -22.85
N SER A 336 -5.44 17.84 -23.58
CA SER A 336 -6.14 18.88 -24.34
C SER A 336 -7.00 18.36 -25.50
N SER A 337 -6.74 17.14 -25.98
CA SER A 337 -7.55 16.48 -27.02
C SER A 337 -8.77 15.75 -26.49
N VAL A 338 -8.91 15.61 -25.17
CA VAL A 338 -9.99 14.87 -24.53
C VAL A 338 -11.22 15.76 -24.40
N THR A 339 -12.38 15.26 -24.85
CA THR A 339 -13.67 15.95 -24.66
C THR A 339 -13.90 16.25 -23.19
N GLY A 340 -14.26 17.50 -22.85
CA GLY A 340 -14.47 17.94 -21.47
C GLY A 340 -13.29 18.65 -20.81
N TYR A 341 -12.11 18.66 -21.45
CA TYR A 341 -10.92 19.35 -20.95
C TYR A 341 -11.18 20.85 -20.74
N GLY A 342 -10.86 21.35 -19.55
CA GLY A 342 -11.05 22.77 -19.20
C GLY A 342 -12.51 23.21 -19.07
N LEU A 343 -13.48 22.29 -19.08
CA LEU A 343 -14.91 22.59 -18.96
C LEU A 343 -15.45 22.42 -17.54
N GLY A 344 -14.57 22.22 -16.55
CA GLY A 344 -14.92 22.00 -15.15
C GLY A 344 -15.41 20.58 -14.86
N GLN A 345 -15.91 20.39 -13.64
CA GLN A 345 -16.41 19.11 -13.17
C GLN A 345 -17.65 18.66 -13.95
N ASN A 346 -17.69 17.36 -14.30
CA ASN A 346 -18.84 16.71 -14.91
C ASN A 346 -19.36 15.54 -14.04
N ASP A 347 -20.45 14.92 -14.45
CA ASP A 347 -21.08 13.84 -13.68
C ASP A 347 -20.15 12.64 -13.46
N GLY A 348 -19.31 12.32 -14.45
CA GLY A 348 -18.34 11.25 -14.37
C GLY A 348 -17.25 11.52 -13.34
N THR A 349 -16.54 12.65 -13.45
CA THR A 349 -15.47 13.03 -12.51
C THR A 349 -15.99 13.29 -11.10
N LYS A 350 -17.19 13.84 -10.96
CA LYS A 350 -17.92 13.95 -9.68
C LYS A 350 -18.20 12.59 -9.06
N SER A 351 -18.67 11.63 -9.87
CA SER A 351 -18.97 10.27 -9.40
C SER A 351 -17.71 9.53 -8.97
N ILE A 352 -16.57 9.73 -9.63
CA ILE A 352 -15.28 9.13 -9.17
C ILE A 352 -14.94 9.63 -7.76
N ARG A 353 -15.02 10.94 -7.50
CA ARG A 353 -14.77 11.51 -6.16
C ARG A 353 -15.76 10.98 -5.12
N PHE A 354 -17.04 10.86 -5.49
CA PHE A 354 -18.08 10.29 -4.62
C PHE A 354 -17.75 8.85 -4.18
N GLU A 355 -17.24 8.02 -5.09
CA GLU A 355 -16.88 6.64 -4.80
C GLU A 355 -15.57 6.52 -4.01
N LEU A 356 -14.61 7.43 -4.23
CA LEU A 356 -13.44 7.57 -3.37
C LEU A 356 -13.83 7.98 -1.94
N LEU A 357 -14.86 8.82 -1.76
CA LEU A 357 -15.35 9.17 -0.44
C LEU A 357 -15.99 7.97 0.29
N TRP A 358 -16.63 7.04 -0.43
CA TRP A 358 -17.10 5.79 0.18
C TRP A 358 -15.94 4.98 0.78
N ARG A 359 -14.79 4.94 0.09
CA ARG A 359 -13.57 4.30 0.63
C ARG A 359 -13.11 4.98 1.91
N ASP A 360 -13.08 6.31 1.95
CA ASP A 360 -12.71 7.07 3.14
C ASP A 360 -13.69 6.81 4.30
N TYR A 361 -14.99 6.81 4.02
CA TYR A 361 -16.02 6.51 5.01
C TYR A 361 -15.87 5.11 5.61
N MET A 362 -15.59 4.08 4.79
CA MET A 362 -15.37 2.73 5.29
C MET A 362 -14.11 2.62 6.16
N ARG A 363 -13.07 3.39 5.85
CA ARG A 363 -11.89 3.53 6.72
C ARG A 363 -12.28 4.14 8.07
N LEU A 364 -13.04 5.23 8.07
CA LEU A 364 -13.52 5.88 9.29
C LEU A 364 -14.45 4.96 10.12
N CYS A 365 -15.31 4.19 9.47
CA CYS A 365 -16.11 3.14 10.14
C CYS A 365 -15.21 2.08 10.78
N THR A 366 -14.14 1.67 10.11
CA THR A 366 -13.16 0.72 10.67
C THR A 366 -12.50 1.30 11.93
N ARG A 367 -12.12 2.58 11.91
CA ARG A 367 -11.60 3.30 13.08
C ARG A 367 -12.64 3.38 14.21
N LYS A 368 -13.88 3.75 13.89
CA LYS A 368 -14.99 3.91 14.87
C LYS A 368 -15.33 2.60 15.57
N PHE A 369 -15.59 1.55 14.80
CA PHE A 369 -16.13 0.30 15.32
C PHE A 369 -15.05 -0.70 15.70
N GLY A 370 -13.85 -0.55 15.16
CA GLY A 370 -12.69 -1.42 15.43
C GLY A 370 -13.04 -2.91 15.29
N PRO A 371 -12.65 -3.76 16.24
CA PRO A 371 -12.95 -5.19 16.21
C PRO A 371 -14.44 -5.55 16.15
N LYS A 372 -15.34 -4.64 16.53
CA LYS A 372 -16.79 -4.91 16.50
C LYS A 372 -17.31 -5.12 15.08
N LEU A 373 -16.67 -4.52 14.08
CA LEU A 373 -17.04 -4.65 12.66
C LEU A 373 -17.00 -6.10 12.17
N PHE A 374 -16.19 -6.95 12.80
CA PHE A 374 -15.96 -8.35 12.42
C PHE A 374 -16.62 -9.36 13.36
N ARG A 375 -17.40 -8.91 14.36
CA ARG A 375 -18.13 -9.80 15.26
C ARG A 375 -19.34 -10.39 14.54
N LEU A 376 -19.68 -11.64 14.85
CA LEU A 376 -20.89 -12.30 14.34
C LEU A 376 -22.17 -11.55 14.72
N SER A 377 -22.19 -10.89 15.88
CA SER A 377 -23.32 -10.07 16.34
C SER A 377 -23.43 -8.72 15.61
N GLY A 378 -22.46 -8.36 14.78
CA GLY A 378 -22.30 -7.03 14.22
C GLY A 378 -21.72 -6.02 15.23
N PHE A 379 -21.71 -4.76 14.81
CA PHE A 379 -21.12 -3.65 15.55
C PHE A 379 -22.11 -2.82 16.39
N LYS A 380 -23.41 -3.15 16.29
CA LYS A 380 -24.48 -2.52 17.07
C LYS A 380 -24.73 -3.22 18.40
#